data_AF-A0A397VEH1-F1
#
_entry.id   AF-A0A397VEH1-F1
#
_cell.length_a   1.000
_cell.length_b   1.000
_cell.length_c   1.000
_cell.angle_alpha   90.00
_cell.angle_beta   90.00
_cell.angle_gamma   90.00
#
_symmetry.space_group_name_H-M   'P 1'
#
loop_
_entity.id
_entity.type
_entity.pdbx_description
1 polymer ?
#
loop_
_entity_poly.entity_id
_entity_poly.type
_entity_poly.pdbx_seq_one_letter_code
_entity_poly.pdbx_strand_id
1 'polypeptide(L)'
;EFTHLRYTACTSKPETFKEKNFILRQTNYNKETELFIMINMYDDNEILLSYTLDEIMENIAYLCSLNDSPWGNDVWKKVFVCIISDGRNNINEHGLVYLTVLGVEQSKK
;
A
#
# COMPACT_ATOMS: atom_id res chain seq x y z
N GLU A 1 15.51 -0.85 -7.46
CA GLU A 1 14.84 -0.36 -6.23
C GLU A 1 15.08 -1.26 -5.01
N PHE A 2 15.26 -2.58 -5.18
CA PHE A 2 15.38 -3.54 -4.06
C PHE A 2 16.81 -4.01 -3.75
N THR A 3 17.84 -3.35 -4.28
CA THR A 3 19.25 -3.77 -4.11
C THR A 3 19.93 -3.16 -2.90
N HIS A 4 19.44 -2.02 -2.40
CA HIS A 4 20.05 -1.30 -1.28
C HIS A 4 18.96 -0.75 -0.36
N LEU A 5 19.20 -0.84 0.95
CA LEU A 5 18.34 -0.22 1.96
C LEU A 5 18.64 1.29 2.03
N ARG A 6 17.62 2.13 1.84
CA ARG A 6 17.69 3.56 2.15
C ARG A 6 16.92 3.84 3.42
N TYR A 7 17.61 4.33 4.44
CA TYR A 7 17.01 4.68 5.73
C TYR A 7 17.31 6.15 6.05
N THR A 8 16.34 6.84 6.66
CA THR A 8 16.49 8.20 7.18
C THR A 8 15.76 8.24 8.51
N ALA A 9 16.47 8.59 9.59
CA ALA A 9 15.84 8.73 10.91
C ALA A 9 14.83 9.88 10.87
N CYS A 10 13.56 9.58 11.12
CA CYS A 10 12.50 10.56 11.15
C CYS A 10 12.52 11.31 12.49
N THR A 11 12.91 12.59 12.48
CA THR A 11 13.03 13.46 13.68
C THR A 11 12.01 14.61 13.67
N SER A 12 10.91 14.42 12.95
CA SER A 12 9.91 15.46 12.75
C SER A 12 8.52 14.90 12.52
N LYS A 13 7.52 15.76 12.64
CA LYS A 13 6.14 15.40 12.33
C LYS A 13 5.90 15.40 10.81
N PRO A 14 4.93 14.61 10.31
CA PRO A 14 4.59 14.56 8.88
C PRO A 14 4.34 15.94 8.26
N GLU A 15 3.64 16.82 8.97
CA GLU A 15 3.35 18.19 8.51
C GLU A 15 4.62 19.02 8.20
N THR A 16 5.74 18.73 8.87
CA THR A 16 7.00 19.49 8.77
C THR A 16 8.03 18.85 7.83
N PHE A 17 7.68 17.74 7.15
CA PHE A 17 8.62 17.01 6.31
C PHE A 17 9.24 17.88 5.21
N LYS A 18 8.41 18.66 4.52
CA LYS A 18 8.87 19.55 3.44
C LYS A 18 9.84 20.61 3.95
N GLU A 19 9.51 21.24 5.08
CA GLU A 19 10.33 22.30 5.70
C GLU A 19 11.70 21.78 6.16
N LYS A 20 11.73 20.55 6.67
CA LYS A 20 12.97 19.90 7.12
C LYS A 20 13.69 19.11 6.02
N ASN A 21 13.33 19.32 4.76
CA ASN A 21 13.94 18.65 3.60
C ASN A 21 13.89 17.11 3.64
N PHE A 22 12.89 16.53 4.30
CA PHE A 22 12.62 15.10 4.16
C PHE A 22 12.05 14.83 2.77
N ILE A 23 12.76 14.00 2.01
CA ILE A 23 12.32 13.58 0.68
C ILE A 23 11.59 12.25 0.79
N LEU A 24 10.26 12.31 0.59
CA LEU A 24 9.40 11.14 0.59
C LEU A 24 9.69 10.25 -0.62
N ARG A 25 9.43 8.95 -0.45
CA ARG A 25 9.70 7.96 -1.50
C ARG A 25 8.89 8.28 -2.77
N GLN A 26 7.62 8.63 -2.60
CA GLN A 26 6.70 9.01 -3.66
C GLN A 26 7.29 10.14 -4.51
N THR A 27 7.86 11.17 -3.86
CA THR A 27 8.51 12.30 -4.52
C THR A 27 9.73 11.87 -5.34
N ASN A 28 10.59 10.97 -4.82
CA ASN A 28 11.75 10.48 -5.58
C ASN A 28 11.38 9.77 -6.88
N TYR A 29 10.24 9.07 -6.90
CA TYR A 29 9.78 8.31 -8.05
C TYR A 29 8.81 9.09 -8.94
N ASN A 30 8.62 10.39 -8.66
CA ASN A 30 7.64 11.24 -9.33
C ASN A 30 6.25 10.58 -9.42
N LYS A 31 5.86 9.87 -8.35
CA LYS A 31 4.55 9.22 -8.26
C LYS A 31 3.56 10.21 -7.67
N GLU A 32 2.54 10.53 -8.46
CA GLU A 32 1.38 11.27 -8.00
C GLU A 32 0.41 10.32 -7.29
N THR A 33 -0.13 10.73 -6.15
CA THR A 33 -1.16 10.00 -5.42
C THR A 33 -2.43 10.82 -5.45
N GLU A 34 -3.52 10.24 -5.96
CA GLU A 34 -4.84 10.90 -5.99
C GLU A 34 -5.87 10.16 -5.14
N LEU A 35 -5.69 8.85 -4.92
CA LEU A 35 -6.55 8.05 -4.06
C LEU A 35 -5.69 7.21 -3.11
N PHE A 36 -6.01 7.27 -1.82
CA PHE A 36 -5.39 6.45 -0.79
C PHE A 36 -6.47 5.60 -0.13
N ILE A 37 -6.35 4.28 -0.23
CA ILE A 37 -7.25 3.30 0.35
C ILE A 37 -6.53 2.64 1.52
N MET A 38 -7.07 2.82 2.72
CA MET A 38 -6.56 2.20 3.94
C MET A 38 -7.41 0.98 4.27
N ILE A 39 -6.76 -0.18 4.38
CA ILE A 39 -7.34 -1.42 4.91
C ILE A 39 -6.80 -1.57 6.33
N ASN A 40 -7.69 -1.50 7.32
CA ASN A 40 -7.32 -1.73 8.71
C ASN A 40 -7.58 -3.20 9.06
N MET A 41 -6.51 -3.96 9.25
CA MET A 41 -6.52 -5.41 9.40
C MET A 41 -6.15 -5.79 10.85
N TYR A 42 -7.11 -6.38 11.55
CA TYR A 42 -6.91 -6.83 12.94
C TYR A 42 -6.61 -8.33 12.99
N ASP A 43 -7.67 -9.13 13.08
CA ASP A 43 -7.66 -10.59 13.14
C ASP A 43 -8.27 -11.24 11.89
N ASP A 44 -8.44 -10.46 10.82
CA ASP A 44 -8.99 -10.91 9.55
C ASP A 44 -8.25 -12.15 9.05
N ASN A 45 -9.02 -13.16 8.69
CA ASN A 45 -8.49 -14.34 8.04
C ASN A 45 -8.20 -14.06 6.56
N GLU A 46 -7.54 -15.01 5.91
CA GLU A 46 -7.19 -14.97 4.49
C GLU A 46 -8.40 -14.75 3.59
N ILE A 47 -9.57 -15.26 3.96
CA ILE A 47 -10.79 -15.15 3.16
C ILE A 47 -11.26 -13.71 3.12
N LEU A 48 -11.45 -13.07 4.27
CA LEU A 48 -11.91 -11.67 4.36
C LEU A 48 -10.93 -10.71 3.69
N LEU A 49 -9.63 -10.91 3.92
CA LEU A 49 -8.59 -10.10 3.30
C LEU A 49 -8.54 -10.31 1.77
N SER A 50 -8.72 -11.55 1.30
CA SER A 50 -8.74 -11.85 -0.13
C SER A 50 -9.91 -11.19 -0.84
N TYR A 51 -11.14 -11.27 -0.31
CA TYR A 51 -12.30 -10.62 -0.91
C TYR A 51 -12.16 -9.10 -0.93
N THR A 52 -11.69 -8.51 0.16
CA THR A 52 -11.47 -7.05 0.21
C THR A 52 -10.48 -6.60 -0.85
N LEU A 53 -9.36 -7.32 -1.01
CA LEU A 53 -8.35 -6.97 -2.02
C LEU A 53 -8.85 -7.23 -3.44
N ASP A 54 -9.58 -8.33 -3.67
CA ASP A 54 -10.14 -8.66 -4.98
C ASP A 54 -11.11 -7.58 -5.45
N GLU A 55 -12.09 -7.21 -4.61
CA GLU A 55 -13.05 -6.15 -4.92
C GLU A 55 -12.37 -4.78 -5.12
N ILE A 56 -11.33 -4.45 -4.34
CA ILE A 56 -10.56 -3.22 -4.55
C ILE A 56 -9.88 -3.24 -5.93
N MET A 57 -9.29 -4.37 -6.31
CA MET A 57 -8.58 -4.51 -7.59
C MET A 57 -9.55 -4.47 -8.77
N GLU A 58 -10.73 -5.09 -8.66
CA GLU A 58 -11.80 -4.98 -9.64
C GLU A 58 -12.27 -3.53 -9.83
N ASN A 59 -12.47 -2.80 -8.73
CA ASN A 59 -12.83 -1.38 -8.79
C ASN A 59 -11.73 -0.53 -9.44
N ILE A 60 -10.45 -0.78 -9.13
CA ILE A 60 -9.33 -0.09 -9.79
C ILE A 60 -9.29 -0.42 -11.30
N ALA A 61 -9.51 -1.68 -11.67
CA ALA A 61 -9.58 -2.09 -13.07
C ALA A 61 -10.75 -1.41 -13.79
N TYR A 62 -11.91 -1.33 -13.15
CA TYR A 62 -13.06 -0.59 -13.65
C TYR A 62 -12.72 0.88 -13.88
N LEU A 63 -12.08 1.55 -12.91
CA LEU A 63 -11.63 2.94 -13.04
C LEU A 63 -10.68 3.15 -14.23
N CYS A 64 -9.80 2.18 -14.51
CA CYS A 64 -8.90 2.22 -15.68
C CYS A 64 -9.65 2.05 -17.01
N SER A 65 -10.81 1.40 -17.01
CA SER A 65 -11.61 1.12 -18.21
C SER A 65 -12.50 2.30 -18.66
N LEU A 66 -12.63 3.33 -17.83
CA LEU A 66 -13.48 4.49 -18.11
C LEU A 66 -12.82 5.39 -19.17
N ASN A 67 -13.42 5.45 -20.37
CA ASN A 67 -12.92 6.18 -21.53
C ASN A 67 -12.82 7.72 -21.34
N ASP A 68 -13.48 8.28 -20.33
CA ASP A 68 -13.47 9.72 -20.02
C ASP A 68 -13.24 9.95 -18.52
N SER A 69 -12.32 9.18 -17.94
CA SER A 69 -11.92 9.33 -16.55
C SER A 69 -11.06 10.58 -16.37
N PRO A 70 -11.36 11.48 -15.40
CA PRO A 70 -10.48 12.61 -15.07
C PRO A 70 -9.10 12.15 -14.58
N TRP A 71 -8.98 10.88 -14.16
CA TRP A 71 -7.73 10.27 -13.71
C TRP A 71 -6.89 9.67 -14.84
N GLY A 72 -7.45 9.56 -16.04
CA GLY A 72 -6.84 8.92 -17.21
C GLY A 72 -6.79 7.38 -17.13
N ASN A 73 -6.34 6.75 -18.22
CA ASN A 73 -6.34 5.28 -18.37
C ASN A 73 -5.33 4.57 -17.45
N ASP A 74 -4.35 5.29 -16.92
CA ASP A 74 -3.29 4.77 -16.05
C ASP A 74 -3.56 5.06 -14.56
N VAL A 75 -4.83 5.25 -14.18
CA VAL A 75 -5.25 5.61 -12.81
C VAL A 75 -4.70 4.68 -11.73
N TRP A 76 -4.50 3.38 -12.03
CA TRP A 76 -3.89 2.43 -11.08
C TRP A 76 -2.52 2.89 -10.55
N LYS A 77 -1.77 3.69 -11.32
CA LYS A 77 -0.47 4.25 -10.90
C LYS A 77 -0.61 5.34 -9.82
N LYS A 78 -1.81 5.90 -9.68
CA LYS A 78 -2.17 7.01 -8.78
C LYS A 78 -2.99 6.56 -7.56
N VAL A 79 -3.42 5.29 -7.53
CA VAL A 79 -4.11 4.67 -6.39
C VAL A 79 -3.09 3.98 -5.49
N PHE A 80 -3.13 4.29 -4.20
CA PHE A 80 -2.30 3.65 -3.18
C PHE A 80 -3.17 2.86 -2.22
N VAL A 81 -2.99 1.54 -2.21
CA VAL A 81 -3.64 0.63 -1.25
C VAL A 81 -2.65 0.31 -0.14
N CYS A 82 -3.05 0.55 1.11
CA CYS A 82 -2.20 0.35 2.28
C CYS A 82 -2.93 -0.52 3.31
N ILE A 83 -2.33 -1.66 3.64
CA ILE A 83 -2.77 -2.52 4.72
C ILE A 83 -2.05 -2.07 6.00
N ILE A 84 -2.82 -1.70 7.01
CA ILE A 84 -2.34 -1.35 8.34
C ILE A 84 -2.78 -2.45 9.28
N SER A 85 -1.85 -3.01 10.03
CA SER A 85 -2.13 -4.05 11.00
C SER A 85 -1.62 -3.67 12.38
N ASP A 86 -2.40 -4.05 13.40
CA ASP A 86 -2.17 -3.78 14.82
C ASP A 86 -0.95 -4.50 15.43
N GLY A 87 -0.19 -5.22 14.62
CA GLY A 87 1.12 -5.76 14.97
C GLY A 87 1.27 -7.22 14.59
N ARG A 88 2.53 -7.63 14.34
CA ARG A 88 2.86 -8.97 13.85
C ARG A 88 2.31 -10.11 14.72
N ASN A 89 2.22 -9.90 16.03
CA ASN A 89 1.80 -10.94 16.98
C ASN A 89 0.28 -11.13 17.03
N ASN A 90 -0.50 -10.19 16.50
CA ASN A 90 -1.96 -10.19 16.57
C ASN A 90 -2.63 -10.60 15.24
N ILE A 91 -1.83 -10.90 14.21
CA ILE A 91 -2.32 -11.30 12.90
C ILE A 91 -2.68 -12.79 12.90
N ASN A 92 -3.81 -13.12 12.26
CA ASN A 92 -4.21 -14.49 11.96
C ASN A 92 -3.15 -15.21 11.10
N GLU A 93 -2.71 -16.42 11.48
CA GLU A 93 -1.67 -17.16 10.76
C GLU A 93 -1.98 -17.38 9.27
N HIS A 94 -3.24 -17.65 8.92
CA HIS A 94 -3.64 -17.82 7.53
C HIS A 94 -3.62 -16.50 6.75
N GLY A 95 -4.00 -15.38 7.40
CA GLY A 95 -3.83 -14.04 6.84
C GLY A 95 -2.36 -13.71 6.56
N LEU A 96 -1.45 -14.12 7.47
CA LEU A 96 -0.01 -13.97 7.27
C LEU A 96 0.51 -14.83 6.10
N VAL A 97 0.06 -16.08 5.98
CA VAL A 97 0.39 -16.95 4.85
C VAL A 97 -0.08 -16.33 3.54
N TYR A 98 -1.29 -15.76 3.51
CA TYR A 98 -1.80 -15.08 2.33
C TYR A 98 -0.95 -13.85 1.95
N LEU A 99 -0.59 -13.01 2.92
CA LEU A 99 0.34 -11.90 2.71
C LEU A 99 1.73 -12.36 2.22
N THR A 100 2.17 -13.54 2.65
CA THR A 100 3.42 -14.17 2.19
C THR A 100 3.31 -14.57 0.72
N VAL A 101 2.18 -15.16 0.31
CA VAL A 101 1.91 -15.52 -1.10
C VAL A 101 1.86 -14.27 -1.98
N LEU A 102 1.32 -13.16 -1.48
CA LEU A 102 1.35 -11.85 -2.15
C LEU A 102 2.75 -11.21 -2.20
N GLY A 103 3.75 -11.81 -1.55
CA GLY A 103 5.13 -11.30 -1.50
C GLY A 103 5.32 -10.11 -0.56
N VAL A 104 4.33 -9.81 0.28
CA VAL A 104 4.40 -8.72 1.28
C VAL A 104 5.30 -9.13 2.44
N GLU A 105 5.17 -10.36 2.90
CA GLU A 105 6.05 -10.95 3.90
C GLU A 105 6.98 -11.96 3.23
N GLN A 106 8.27 -11.87 3.57
CA GLN A 106 9.23 -12.91 3.24
C GLN A 106 9.58 -13.58 4.57
N SER A 107 8.94 -14.71 4.85
CA SER A 107 9.26 -15.47 6.05
C SER A 107 10.75 -15.79 6.03
N LYS A 108 11.45 -15.38 7.09
CA LYS A 108 12.83 -15.78 7.29
C LYS A 108 12.84 -17.30 7.42
N LYS A 109 13.57 -17.97 6.52
CA LYS A 109 14.22 -19.23 6.89
C LYS A 109 15.15 -19.00 8.07
#